data_AF-A0A7G9LQ62-F1
#
_entry.id   AF-A0A7G9LQ62-F1
#
_cell.length_a   1.000
_cell.length_b   1.000
_cell.length_c   1.000
_cell.angle_alpha   90.00
_cell.angle_beta   90.00
_cell.angle_gamma   90.00
#
_symmetry.space_group_name_H-M   'P 1'
#
loop_
_entity.id
_entity.type
_entity.pdbx_description
1 polymer ?
#
loop_
_entity_poly.entity_id
_entity_poly.type
_entity_poly.pdbx_seq_one_letter_code
_entity_poly.pdbx_strand_id
1 'polypeptide(L)'
;MEKNSEIFPQLQQKFLSQIDVGSITIDLDSTVITRYGDQEGASKGYNPKKPGRNSHHPLIAFISQTKMVANAWMRSGNTSDLNNYSNFLDETFDVCLKDHKVGLVRADSGFYSQKFLEYFENRNLNYIVAVKFYENIKYTIGSVTKWVSITKGLEVASLRFKPDNGKERRYIIVRKLISEYPKSGGKLLFDEPTYRYSAFVTNIELPVDQIYNIYNTRADCENRIKELKYDFGADNFCLKDFYATEASFRFIMMAYNIIALFKHEVLNSNMMLSTLRSYCFALGSWITEHANIKTLKISLPQKRRAWMDGLFENVKQSQLPFKYT
;
A
#
# COMPACT_ATOMS: atom_id res chain seq x y z
N MET A 1 -18.98 13.35 7.29
CA MET A 1 -17.85 12.71 7.97
C MET A 1 -18.31 11.49 8.77
N GLU A 2 -19.31 11.62 9.66
CA GLU A 2 -19.76 10.55 10.58
C GLU A 2 -19.99 9.18 9.94
N LYS A 3 -20.89 9.05 8.95
CA LYS A 3 -21.28 7.71 8.47
C LYS A 3 -20.16 6.89 7.80
N ASN A 4 -19.27 7.51 7.03
CA ASN A 4 -18.21 6.75 6.34
C ASN A 4 -17.19 6.18 7.34
N SER A 5 -16.75 6.99 8.31
CA SER A 5 -15.81 6.57 9.36
C SER A 5 -16.45 5.66 10.42
N GLU A 6 -17.77 5.64 10.54
CA GLU A 6 -18.46 4.66 11.39
C GLU A 6 -18.60 3.29 10.72
N ILE A 7 -18.80 3.25 9.39
CA ILE A 7 -19.14 2.01 8.67
C ILE A 7 -17.90 1.28 8.18
N PHE A 8 -17.06 1.94 7.38
CA PHE A 8 -16.00 1.25 6.64
C PHE A 8 -14.88 0.72 7.52
N PRO A 9 -14.41 1.43 8.57
CA PRO A 9 -13.41 0.88 9.47
C PRO A 9 -13.88 -0.40 10.17
N GLN A 10 -15.15 -0.43 10.61
CA GLN A 10 -15.74 -1.61 11.24
C GLN A 10 -15.89 -2.76 10.24
N LEU A 11 -16.30 -2.46 9.00
CA LEU A 11 -16.39 -3.46 7.94
C LEU A 11 -15.02 -4.05 7.60
N GLN A 12 -14.00 -3.19 7.50
CA GLN A 12 -12.63 -3.56 7.22
C GLN A 12 -12.03 -4.39 8.36
N GLN A 13 -12.26 -3.99 9.62
CA GLN A 13 -11.87 -4.76 10.80
C GLN A 13 -12.53 -6.14 10.80
N LYS A 14 -13.85 -6.22 10.59
CA LYS A 14 -14.56 -7.50 10.54
C LYS A 14 -14.01 -8.42 9.45
N PHE A 15 -13.67 -7.87 8.29
CA PHE A 15 -13.03 -8.63 7.21
C PHE A 15 -11.62 -9.10 7.60
N LEU A 16 -10.77 -8.20 8.08
CA LEU A 16 -9.37 -8.53 8.40
C LEU A 16 -9.26 -9.48 9.59
N SER A 17 -10.16 -9.39 10.59
CA SER A 17 -10.17 -10.28 11.76
C SER A 17 -10.33 -11.77 11.40
N GLN A 18 -10.77 -12.07 10.18
CA GLN A 18 -10.86 -13.41 9.64
C GLN A 18 -9.55 -13.92 9.04
N ILE A 19 -8.49 -13.12 9.04
CA ILE A 19 -7.21 -13.41 8.37
C ILE A 19 -6.11 -13.51 9.42
N ASP A 20 -5.48 -14.67 9.47
CA ASP A 20 -4.30 -14.94 10.31
C ASP A 20 -3.04 -14.90 9.45
N VAL A 21 -2.19 -13.91 9.73
CA VAL A 21 -0.94 -13.63 9.00
C VAL A 21 0.19 -13.23 9.97
N GLY A 22 0.01 -13.51 11.27
CA GLY A 22 0.95 -13.11 12.31
C GLY A 22 1.16 -11.59 12.38
N SER A 23 2.42 -11.16 12.59
CA SER A 23 2.73 -9.74 12.69
C SER A 23 2.82 -9.08 11.30
N ILE A 24 2.06 -8.01 11.10
CA ILE A 24 1.89 -7.38 9.79
C ILE A 24 2.82 -6.20 9.58
N THR A 25 3.22 -6.01 8.32
CA THR A 25 3.92 -4.82 7.86
C THR A 25 2.93 -3.95 7.10
N ILE A 26 2.83 -2.68 7.50
CA ILE A 26 1.93 -1.70 6.89
C ILE A 26 2.71 -0.78 5.96
N ASP A 27 2.33 -0.74 4.70
CA ASP A 27 2.88 0.19 3.72
C ASP A 27 1.94 1.37 3.50
N LEU A 28 2.46 2.56 3.74
CA LEU A 28 1.77 3.81 3.50
C LEU A 28 2.16 4.37 2.15
N ASP A 29 1.16 4.71 1.36
CA ASP A 29 1.33 5.29 0.04
C ASP A 29 0.17 6.25 -0.27
N SER A 30 0.44 7.23 -1.12
CA SER A 30 -0.57 8.14 -1.62
C SER A 30 -0.59 8.12 -3.14
N THR A 31 -1.71 8.53 -3.72
CA THR A 31 -1.81 8.57 -5.17
C THR A 31 -2.65 9.72 -5.66
N VAL A 32 -2.22 10.33 -6.76
CA VAL A 32 -2.97 11.40 -7.42
C VAL A 32 -3.97 10.79 -8.38
N ILE A 33 -5.23 11.22 -8.26
CA ILE A 33 -6.30 10.91 -9.20
C ILE A 33 -6.74 12.21 -9.87
N THR A 34 -6.48 12.36 -11.18
CA THR A 34 -6.86 13.57 -11.91
C THR A 34 -8.37 13.57 -12.18
N ARG A 35 -9.03 14.72 -12.01
CA ARG A 35 -10.46 14.91 -12.27
C ARG A 35 -10.69 15.88 -13.43
N TYR A 36 -11.77 15.64 -14.15
CA TYR A 36 -12.22 16.46 -15.28
C TYR A 36 -13.64 16.91 -14.96
N GLY A 37 -13.75 18.02 -14.23
CA GLY A 37 -15.01 18.58 -13.75
C GLY A 37 -14.85 19.33 -12.43
N ASP A 38 -15.99 19.78 -11.92
CA ASP A 38 -16.11 20.63 -10.72
C ASP A 38 -16.67 19.84 -9.52
N GLN A 39 -16.30 18.56 -9.41
CA GLN A 39 -16.74 17.71 -8.30
C GLN A 39 -16.16 18.20 -6.96
N GLU A 40 -16.92 18.04 -5.88
CA GLU A 40 -16.49 18.47 -4.55
C GLU A 40 -15.19 17.75 -4.13
N GLY A 41 -14.28 18.50 -3.50
CA GLY A 41 -12.97 18.00 -3.09
C GLY A 41 -11.97 17.82 -4.23
N ALA A 42 -12.37 17.93 -5.50
CA ALA A 42 -11.42 18.02 -6.60
C ALA A 42 -10.73 19.39 -6.58
N SER A 43 -9.44 19.44 -6.29
CA SER A 43 -8.72 20.70 -6.14
C SER A 43 -7.33 20.63 -6.74
N LYS A 44 -6.79 21.79 -7.13
CA LYS A 44 -5.44 21.88 -7.67
C LYS A 44 -4.44 21.63 -6.56
N GLY A 45 -3.60 20.61 -6.73
CA GLY A 45 -2.42 20.39 -5.92
C GLY A 45 -1.34 19.67 -6.71
N TYR A 46 -0.50 18.90 -6.03
CA TYR A 46 0.58 18.19 -6.69
C TYR A 46 0.00 17.16 -7.69
N ASN A 47 0.26 17.38 -8.98
CA ASN A 47 -0.11 16.46 -10.05
C ASN A 47 1.01 16.43 -11.10
N PRO A 48 1.97 15.48 -10.99
CA PRO A 48 3.12 15.45 -11.88
C PRO A 48 2.74 15.10 -13.33
N LYS A 49 1.65 14.35 -13.52
CA LYS A 49 1.19 13.94 -14.85
C LYS A 49 0.41 15.04 -15.56
N LYS A 50 -0.38 15.83 -14.82
CA LYS A 50 -1.22 16.91 -15.36
C LYS A 50 -1.20 18.13 -14.44
N PRO A 51 -0.11 18.94 -14.46
CA PRO A 51 0.01 20.12 -13.62
C PRO A 51 -1.18 21.08 -13.78
N GLY A 52 -1.62 21.69 -12.68
CA GLY A 52 -2.71 22.67 -12.67
C GLY A 52 -4.13 22.11 -12.82
N ARG A 53 -4.29 20.79 -12.97
CA ARG A 53 -5.61 20.13 -12.98
C ARG A 53 -6.09 19.82 -11.58
N ASN A 54 -7.41 19.86 -11.41
CA ASN A 54 -8.05 19.37 -10.19
C ASN A 54 -7.78 17.88 -10.02
N SER A 55 -7.51 17.48 -8.80
CA SER A 55 -7.28 16.08 -8.44
C SER A 55 -7.89 15.75 -7.09
N HIS A 56 -7.98 14.45 -6.82
CA HIS A 56 -8.02 13.92 -5.47
C HIS A 56 -6.67 13.29 -5.13
N HIS A 57 -6.35 13.18 -3.85
CA HIS A 57 -5.09 12.64 -3.36
C HIS A 57 -5.27 11.55 -2.28
N PRO A 58 -5.89 10.40 -2.63
CA PRO A 58 -6.11 9.32 -1.67
C PRO A 58 -4.85 8.91 -0.91
N LEU A 59 -5.06 8.55 0.35
CA LEU A 59 -4.08 7.92 1.24
C LEU A 59 -4.50 6.47 1.46
N ILE A 60 -3.57 5.53 1.31
CA ILE A 60 -3.84 4.09 1.39
C ILE A 60 -2.80 3.43 2.30
N ALA A 61 -3.28 2.53 3.16
CA ALA A 61 -2.46 1.63 3.96
C ALA A 61 -2.63 0.20 3.43
N PHE A 62 -1.55 -0.43 3.01
CA PHE A 62 -1.53 -1.82 2.55
C PHE A 62 -0.91 -2.74 3.59
N ILE A 63 -1.38 -3.98 3.67
CA ILE A 63 -0.73 -5.06 4.41
C ILE A 63 0.23 -5.76 3.44
N SER A 64 1.53 -5.65 3.68
CA SER A 64 2.55 -6.14 2.74
C SER A 64 2.45 -7.64 2.49
N GLN A 65 2.12 -8.43 3.51
CA GLN A 65 2.09 -9.89 3.45
C GLN A 65 0.93 -10.41 2.59
N THR A 66 -0.27 -9.83 2.78
CA THR A 66 -1.50 -10.29 2.09
C THR A 66 -1.81 -9.49 0.83
N LYS A 67 -1.08 -8.38 0.60
CA LYS A 67 -1.31 -7.39 -0.46
C LYS A 67 -2.64 -6.64 -0.34
N MET A 68 -3.39 -6.86 0.73
CA MET A 68 -4.70 -6.24 0.98
C MET A 68 -4.58 -4.79 1.45
N VAL A 69 -5.66 -4.04 1.32
CA VAL A 69 -5.82 -2.70 1.86
C VAL A 69 -6.29 -2.80 3.31
N ALA A 70 -5.50 -2.28 4.25
CA ALA A 70 -5.87 -2.14 5.65
C ALA A 70 -6.83 -0.97 5.90
N ASN A 71 -6.61 0.15 5.22
CA ASN A 71 -7.50 1.31 5.24
C ASN A 71 -7.21 2.22 4.04
N ALA A 72 -8.17 3.07 3.67
CA ALA A 72 -7.97 4.10 2.67
C ALA A 72 -8.90 5.29 2.89
N TRP A 73 -8.37 6.50 2.74
CA TRP A 73 -9.12 7.75 2.78
C TRP A 73 -9.05 8.46 1.43
N MET A 74 -10.20 8.96 0.97
CA MET A 74 -10.21 9.96 -0.10
C MET A 74 -9.77 11.29 0.50
N ARG A 75 -8.97 12.07 -0.24
CA ARG A 75 -8.57 13.42 0.18
C ARG A 75 -8.64 14.38 -1.01
N SER A 76 -8.77 15.66 -0.72
CA SER A 76 -8.74 16.69 -1.75
C SER A 76 -7.36 16.80 -2.40
N GLY A 77 -7.29 17.20 -3.66
CA GLY A 77 -6.03 17.26 -4.42
C GLY A 77 -5.00 18.26 -3.89
N ASN A 78 -5.44 19.31 -3.18
CA ASN A 78 -4.56 20.30 -2.54
C ASN A 78 -3.95 19.81 -1.21
N THR A 79 -4.25 18.57 -0.82
CA THR A 79 -3.87 18.00 0.47
C THR A 79 -2.49 17.33 0.40
N SER A 80 -1.55 17.79 1.24
CA SER A 80 -0.24 17.12 1.38
C SER A 80 -0.38 15.74 2.06
N ASP A 81 0.61 14.86 1.88
CA ASP A 81 0.64 13.54 2.53
C ASP A 81 0.48 13.60 4.05
N LEU A 82 0.97 14.69 4.64
CA LEU A 82 0.98 14.95 6.08
C LEU A 82 -0.25 15.69 6.60
N ASN A 83 -1.28 15.91 5.78
CA ASN A 83 -2.53 16.45 6.29
C ASN A 83 -3.43 15.31 6.80
N ASN A 84 -3.90 15.42 8.04
CA ASN A 84 -4.75 14.46 8.75
C ASN A 84 -4.25 13.00 8.75
N TYR A 85 -2.94 12.78 8.60
CA TYR A 85 -2.38 11.42 8.66
C TYR A 85 -2.57 10.78 10.03
N SER A 86 -2.55 11.56 11.12
CA SER A 86 -2.71 11.01 12.48
C SER A 86 -4.07 10.33 12.61
N ASN A 87 -5.16 11.01 12.26
CA ASN A 87 -6.51 10.44 12.34
C ASN A 87 -6.67 9.22 11.42
N PHE A 88 -6.05 9.26 10.23
CA PHE A 88 -6.03 8.10 9.33
C PHE A 88 -5.31 6.92 9.96
N LEU A 89 -4.16 7.15 10.61
CA LEU A 89 -3.38 6.11 11.27
C LEU A 89 -4.05 5.63 12.56
N ASP A 90 -4.72 6.51 13.31
CA ASP A 90 -5.53 6.16 14.47
C ASP A 90 -6.67 5.22 14.01
N GLU A 91 -7.43 5.59 12.98
CA GLU A 91 -8.48 4.73 12.41
C GLU A 91 -7.91 3.40 11.89
N THR A 92 -6.74 3.43 11.25
CA THR A 92 -6.09 2.23 10.70
C THR A 92 -5.65 1.27 11.80
N PHE A 93 -4.95 1.76 12.83
CA PHE A 93 -4.36 0.90 13.87
C PHE A 93 -5.36 0.55 14.96
N ASP A 94 -6.18 1.50 15.39
CA ASP A 94 -7.03 1.34 16.57
C ASP A 94 -8.40 0.76 16.22
N VAL A 95 -8.81 0.82 14.94
CA VAL A 95 -10.07 0.24 14.46
C VAL A 95 -9.83 -0.87 13.44
N CYS A 96 -9.29 -0.55 12.25
CA CYS A 96 -9.19 -1.53 11.17
C CYS A 96 -8.31 -2.74 11.52
N LEU A 97 -7.24 -2.51 12.29
CA LEU A 97 -6.22 -3.51 12.63
C LEU A 97 -6.20 -3.86 14.13
N LYS A 98 -7.30 -3.60 14.85
CA LYS A 98 -7.34 -3.78 16.31
C LYS A 98 -7.01 -5.21 16.77
N ASP A 99 -7.25 -6.22 15.91
CA ASP A 99 -7.01 -7.64 16.20
C ASP A 99 -5.66 -8.14 15.63
N HIS A 100 -4.86 -7.25 15.03
CA HIS A 100 -3.59 -7.60 14.39
C HIS A 100 -2.41 -6.91 15.06
N LYS A 101 -1.29 -7.63 15.17
CA LYS A 101 -0.03 -7.07 15.65
C LYS A 101 0.70 -6.36 14.52
N VAL A 102 0.68 -5.03 14.51
CA VAL A 102 1.52 -4.22 13.60
C VAL A 102 2.99 -4.30 14.04
N GLY A 103 3.82 -4.96 13.22
CA GLY A 103 5.24 -5.15 13.52
C GLY A 103 6.15 -4.10 12.89
N LEU A 104 5.73 -3.53 11.76
CA LEU A 104 6.52 -2.58 10.98
C LEU A 104 5.60 -1.65 10.17
N VAL A 105 5.99 -0.38 10.04
CA VAL A 105 5.40 0.57 9.09
C VAL A 105 6.45 1.02 8.09
N ARG A 106 6.13 1.04 6.79
CA ARG A 106 7.02 1.61 5.77
C ARG A 106 6.31 2.71 5.00
N ALA A 107 7.02 3.79 4.71
CA ALA A 107 6.46 4.91 3.96
C ALA A 107 7.48 5.52 3.01
N ASP A 108 7.01 6.16 1.95
CA ASP A 108 7.90 6.88 1.04
C ASP A 108 8.35 8.23 1.62
N SER A 109 9.15 8.94 0.83
CA SER A 109 9.67 10.25 1.20
C SER A 109 8.61 11.36 1.27
N GLY A 110 7.42 11.15 0.70
CA GLY A 110 6.25 12.02 0.83
C GLY A 110 5.89 12.25 2.31
N PHE A 111 5.95 11.18 3.11
CA PHE A 111 5.62 11.18 4.54
C PHE A 111 6.75 11.61 5.47
N TYR A 112 7.96 11.84 4.95
CA TYR A 112 9.11 12.17 5.79
C TYR A 112 8.96 13.53 6.48
N SER A 113 8.61 13.51 7.77
CA SER A 113 8.60 14.66 8.67
C SER A 113 8.81 14.24 10.11
N GLN A 114 9.32 15.15 10.95
CA GLN A 114 9.54 14.85 12.37
C GLN A 114 8.26 14.40 13.08
N LYS A 115 7.14 15.11 12.91
CA LYS A 115 5.87 14.76 13.56
C LYS A 115 5.37 13.37 13.14
N PHE A 116 5.62 12.98 11.89
CA PHE A 116 5.25 11.66 11.39
C PHE A 116 6.10 10.55 12.01
N LEU A 117 7.41 10.76 12.14
CA LEU A 117 8.30 9.81 12.81
C LEU A 117 7.99 9.70 14.31
N GLU A 118 7.77 10.84 14.96
CA GLU A 118 7.40 10.91 16.38
C GLU A 118 6.08 10.20 16.70
N TYR A 119 5.12 10.21 15.76
CA TYR A 119 3.87 9.46 15.91
C TYR A 119 4.13 7.97 16.14
N PHE A 120 5.01 7.34 15.34
CA PHE A 120 5.34 5.93 15.53
C PHE A 120 6.20 5.69 16.77
N GLU A 121 7.12 6.59 17.08
CA GLU A 121 7.95 6.51 18.29
C GLU A 121 7.09 6.55 19.55
N ASN A 122 6.11 7.46 19.62
CA ASN A 122 5.19 7.58 20.75
C ASN A 122 4.26 6.36 20.89
N ARG A 123 3.99 5.63 19.80
CA ARG A 123 3.23 4.38 19.78
C ARG A 123 4.10 3.12 19.94
N ASN A 124 5.42 3.27 20.10
CA ASN A 124 6.38 2.15 20.11
C ASN A 124 6.30 1.25 18.86
N LEU A 125 5.99 1.83 17.70
CA LEU A 125 5.93 1.12 16.41
C LEU A 125 7.26 1.24 15.66
N ASN A 126 7.71 0.12 15.08
CA ASN A 126 8.86 0.13 14.19
C ASN A 126 8.52 0.77 12.85
N TYR A 127 9.44 1.56 12.31
CA TYR A 127 9.25 2.18 11.00
C TYR A 127 10.50 2.16 10.12
N ILE A 128 10.30 2.20 8.81
CA ILE A 128 11.33 2.56 7.83
C ILE A 128 10.71 3.55 6.83
N VAL A 129 11.18 4.79 6.83
CA VAL A 129 10.64 5.86 5.97
C VAL A 129 11.72 6.37 5.03
N ALA A 130 11.45 6.46 3.72
CA ALA A 130 12.41 7.08 2.81
C ALA A 130 12.60 8.57 3.12
N VAL A 131 13.81 9.07 2.91
CA VAL A 131 14.23 10.40 3.35
C VAL A 131 14.29 11.35 2.16
N LYS A 132 13.74 12.55 2.33
CA LYS A 132 14.02 13.67 1.42
C LYS A 132 15.40 14.24 1.78
N PHE A 133 16.30 14.34 0.82
CA PHE A 133 17.61 14.95 1.04
C PHE A 133 17.49 16.47 1.15
N TYR A 134 17.94 16.99 2.29
CA TYR A 134 18.19 18.41 2.53
C TYR A 134 19.70 18.67 2.54
N GLU A 135 20.13 19.92 2.56
CA GLU A 135 21.54 20.28 2.43
C GLU A 135 22.42 19.75 3.58
N ASN A 136 21.93 19.83 4.82
CA ASN A 136 22.61 19.35 6.02
C ASN A 136 22.91 17.83 6.01
N ILE A 137 21.99 16.99 5.51
CA ILE A 137 22.22 15.54 5.43
C ILE A 137 23.22 15.18 4.32
N LYS A 138 23.37 16.00 3.25
CA LYS A 138 24.34 15.76 2.17
C LYS A 138 25.78 15.77 2.67
N TYR A 139 26.14 16.77 3.49
CA TYR A 139 27.47 16.86 4.09
C TYR A 139 27.79 15.63 4.95
N THR A 140 26.80 15.21 5.75
CA THR A 140 26.94 14.02 6.60
C THR A 140 27.17 12.76 5.75
N ILE A 141 26.43 12.61 4.65
CA ILE A 141 26.61 11.48 3.71
C ILE A 141 28.00 11.49 3.05
N GLY A 142 28.52 12.67 2.68
CA GLY A 142 29.85 12.81 2.10
C GLY A 142 30.98 12.36 3.03
N SER A 143 30.75 12.38 4.35
CA SER A 143 31.71 11.95 5.36
C SER A 143 31.72 10.43 5.63
N VAL A 144 30.82 9.66 5.01
CA VAL A 144 30.69 8.22 5.26
C VAL A 144 31.84 7.45 4.62
N THR A 145 32.69 6.85 5.46
CA THR A 145 33.85 6.04 5.03
C THR A 145 33.59 4.54 5.02
N LYS A 146 32.68 4.05 5.86
CA LYS A 146 32.38 2.61 6.01
C LYS A 146 31.12 2.24 5.24
N TRP A 147 31.29 1.42 4.21
CA TRP A 147 30.22 0.92 3.36
C TRP A 147 30.18 -0.60 3.38
N VAL A 148 28.98 -1.17 3.34
CA VAL A 148 28.72 -2.60 3.21
C VAL A 148 28.23 -2.85 1.79
N SER A 149 28.96 -3.66 1.03
CA SER A 149 28.55 -4.06 -0.31
C SER A 149 27.44 -5.11 -0.25
N ILE A 150 26.33 -4.85 -0.93
CA ILE A 150 25.22 -5.82 -1.10
C ILE A 150 25.47 -6.65 -2.35
N THR A 151 25.83 -5.97 -3.44
CA THR A 151 26.22 -6.56 -4.73
C THR A 151 27.06 -5.54 -5.51
N LYS A 152 27.59 -5.94 -6.65
CA LYS A 152 28.43 -5.08 -7.49
C LYS A 152 27.73 -3.75 -7.78
N GLY A 153 28.35 -2.65 -7.34
CA GLY A 153 27.84 -1.28 -7.55
C GLY A 153 26.67 -0.88 -6.64
N LEU A 154 26.30 -1.68 -5.63
CA LEU A 154 25.28 -1.34 -4.63
C LEU A 154 25.86 -1.49 -3.23
N GLU A 155 25.91 -0.39 -2.51
CA GLU A 155 26.45 -0.34 -1.16
C GLU A 155 25.52 0.40 -0.21
N VAL A 156 25.56 0.01 1.06
CA VAL A 156 24.76 0.61 2.12
C VAL A 156 25.62 0.97 3.33
N ALA A 157 25.20 1.98 4.07
CA ALA A 157 25.86 2.42 5.29
C ALA A 157 24.84 2.87 6.33
N SER A 158 25.22 2.83 7.60
CA SER A 158 24.43 3.40 8.70
C SER A 158 25.11 4.67 9.20
N LEU A 159 24.31 5.68 9.50
CA LEU A 159 24.75 6.86 10.24
C LEU A 159 23.66 7.29 11.23
N ARG A 160 24.04 8.03 12.26
CA ARG A 160 23.09 8.76 13.11
C ARG A 160 23.14 10.22 12.70
N PHE A 161 21.97 10.80 12.50
CA PHE A 161 21.84 12.19 12.05
C PHE A 161 20.72 12.87 12.81
N LYS A 162 20.99 14.11 13.22
CA LYS A 162 20.05 15.01 13.88
C LYS A 162 19.77 16.19 12.95
N PRO A 163 18.54 16.34 12.44
CA PRO A 163 18.16 17.57 11.73
C PRO A 163 18.03 18.74 12.71
N ASP A 164 18.21 19.97 12.23
CA ASP A 164 18.30 21.19 13.06
C ASP A 164 17.13 21.35 14.05
N ASN A 165 15.92 21.03 13.61
CA ASN A 165 14.71 21.14 14.43
C ASN A 165 14.18 19.81 14.95
N GLY A 166 14.95 18.71 14.87
CA GLY A 166 14.44 17.38 15.22
C GLY A 166 15.33 16.53 16.12
N LYS A 167 14.90 15.28 16.28
CA LYS A 167 15.58 14.26 17.09
C LYS A 167 16.62 13.53 16.25
N GLU A 168 17.72 13.14 16.90
CA GLU A 168 18.70 12.23 16.31
C GLU A 168 18.04 10.88 16.03
N ARG A 169 18.24 10.35 14.83
CA ARG A 169 17.73 9.04 14.41
C ARG A 169 18.77 8.28 13.63
N ARG A 170 18.54 6.98 13.45
CA ARG A 170 19.34 6.13 12.58
C ARG A 170 18.90 6.30 11.13
N TYR A 171 19.86 6.52 10.25
CA TYR A 171 19.68 6.62 8.82
C TYR A 171 20.48 5.54 8.12
N ILE A 172 19.83 4.85 7.18
CA ILE A 172 20.47 3.92 6.26
C ILE A 172 20.66 4.64 4.92
N ILE A 173 21.90 4.79 4.51
CA ILE A 173 22.26 5.41 3.23
C ILE A 173 22.51 4.30 2.23
N VAL A 174 21.97 4.46 1.03
CA VAL A 174 22.15 3.56 -0.10
C VAL A 174 22.83 4.35 -1.20
N ARG A 175 23.89 3.79 -1.77
CA ARG A 175 24.51 4.33 -2.99
C ARG A 175 24.55 3.26 -4.09
N LYS A 176 24.20 3.68 -5.31
CA LYS A 176 24.19 2.84 -6.51
C LYS A 176 25.10 3.46 -7.57
N LEU A 177 26.06 2.69 -8.06
CA LEU A 177 26.99 3.12 -9.10
C LEU A 177 26.23 3.39 -10.41
N ILE A 178 26.40 4.57 -10.99
CA ILE A 178 25.62 5.00 -12.16
C ILE A 178 25.89 4.12 -13.38
N SER A 179 27.13 3.66 -13.55
CA SER A 179 27.52 2.79 -14.67
C SER A 179 26.83 1.42 -14.61
N GLU A 180 26.64 0.85 -13.42
CA GLU A 180 25.98 -0.45 -13.24
C GLU A 180 24.45 -0.32 -13.19
N TYR A 181 23.94 0.82 -12.71
CA TYR A 181 22.50 1.05 -12.49
C TYR A 181 21.99 2.34 -13.18
N PRO A 182 22.09 2.45 -14.51
CA PRO A 182 21.81 3.70 -15.23
C PRO A 182 20.35 4.17 -15.10
N LYS A 183 19.41 3.22 -14.97
CA LYS A 183 17.96 3.48 -14.87
C LYS A 183 17.43 3.48 -13.42
N SER A 184 18.31 3.38 -12.41
CA SER A 184 17.84 3.35 -11.02
C SER A 184 17.44 4.74 -10.53
N GLY A 185 16.50 4.77 -9.59
CA GLY A 185 16.14 5.98 -8.87
C GLY A 185 17.26 6.47 -7.92
N GLY A 186 16.94 7.50 -7.15
CA GLY A 186 17.89 8.16 -6.25
C GLY A 186 18.35 9.53 -6.77
N LYS A 187 19.00 10.29 -5.89
CA LYS A 187 19.46 11.65 -6.16
C LYS A 187 20.96 11.67 -6.46
N LEU A 188 21.35 12.54 -7.38
CA LEU A 188 22.74 12.92 -7.62
C LEU A 188 23.05 14.02 -6.61
N LEU A 189 23.88 13.74 -5.60
CA LEU A 189 24.09 14.65 -4.47
C LEU A 189 25.32 15.55 -4.61
N PHE A 190 26.30 15.12 -5.40
CA PHE A 190 27.61 15.74 -5.53
C PHE A 190 27.90 16.11 -6.99
N ASP A 191 28.84 17.03 -7.18
CA ASP A 191 29.39 17.37 -8.49
C ASP A 191 30.11 16.15 -9.09
N GLU A 192 30.04 15.99 -10.41
CA GLU A 192 30.56 14.82 -11.14
C GLU A 192 30.10 13.48 -10.53
N PRO A 193 28.78 13.24 -10.48
CA PRO A 193 28.25 12.15 -9.67
C PRO A 193 28.67 10.80 -10.24
N THR A 194 29.31 9.98 -9.40
CA THR A 194 29.59 8.56 -9.69
C THR A 194 28.45 7.64 -9.22
N TYR A 195 27.69 8.09 -8.20
CA TYR A 195 26.63 7.30 -7.55
C TYR A 195 25.30 8.06 -7.50
N ARG A 196 24.20 7.31 -7.50
CA ARG A 196 22.87 7.76 -7.06
C ARG A 196 22.67 7.39 -5.60
N TYR A 197 22.19 8.33 -4.80
CA TYR A 197 21.96 8.15 -3.38
C TYR A 197 20.47 8.07 -3.07
N SER A 198 20.13 7.22 -2.10
CA SER A 198 18.85 7.17 -1.41
C SER A 198 19.11 7.00 0.08
N ALA A 199 18.15 7.37 0.92
CA ALA A 199 18.27 7.20 2.35
C ALA A 199 16.95 6.80 2.98
N PHE A 200 17.02 6.05 4.07
CA PHE A 200 15.90 5.65 4.90
C PHE A 200 16.17 6.07 6.35
N VAL A 201 15.14 6.51 7.06
CA VAL A 201 15.19 6.72 8.51
C VAL A 201 14.44 5.59 9.20
N THR A 202 14.98 5.08 10.30
CA THR A 202 14.40 3.94 11.02
C THR A 202 14.76 3.99 12.51
N ASN A 203 13.90 3.39 13.34
CA ASN A 203 14.18 3.08 14.76
C ASN A 203 14.60 1.61 14.97
N ILE A 204 14.76 0.83 13.91
CA ILE A 204 15.11 -0.58 13.97
C ILE A 204 16.64 -0.73 14.01
N GLU A 205 17.15 -1.60 14.90
CA GLU A 205 18.58 -1.84 15.09
C GLU A 205 19.11 -3.11 14.38
N LEU A 206 18.48 -3.50 13.27
CA LEU A 206 18.93 -4.62 12.42
C LEU A 206 20.17 -4.25 11.57
N PRO A 207 20.90 -5.24 11.01
CA PRO A 207 21.95 -5.00 10.04
C PRO A 207 21.50 -4.17 8.83
N VAL A 208 22.41 -3.36 8.27
CA VAL A 208 22.10 -2.37 7.24
C VAL A 208 21.56 -2.97 5.94
N ASP A 209 22.07 -4.15 5.58
CA ASP A 209 21.65 -4.96 4.44
C ASP A 209 20.22 -5.48 4.63
N GLN A 210 19.87 -5.90 5.85
CA GLN A 210 18.53 -6.36 6.19
C GLN A 210 17.52 -5.22 6.10
N ILE A 211 17.84 -4.04 6.64
CA ILE A 211 16.95 -2.85 6.52
C ILE A 211 16.75 -2.49 5.05
N TYR A 212 17.80 -2.51 4.23
CA TYR A 212 17.70 -2.26 2.79
C TYR A 212 16.76 -3.27 2.11
N ASN A 213 16.95 -4.57 2.37
CA ASN A 213 16.11 -5.62 1.78
C ASN A 213 14.65 -5.52 2.22
N ILE A 214 14.40 -5.27 3.52
CA ILE A 214 13.07 -5.06 4.07
C ILE A 214 12.40 -3.85 3.40
N TYR A 215 13.10 -2.73 3.23
CA TYR A 215 12.49 -1.57 2.58
C TYR A 215 12.23 -1.83 1.09
N ASN A 216 13.13 -2.54 0.40
CA ASN A 216 13.00 -2.78 -1.04
C ASN A 216 11.74 -3.58 -1.41
N THR A 217 11.21 -4.43 -0.51
CA THR A 217 9.96 -5.15 -0.77
C THR A 217 8.71 -4.25 -0.74
N ARG A 218 8.80 -3.00 -0.24
CA ARG A 218 7.73 -1.98 -0.34
C ARG A 218 7.39 -1.65 -1.79
N ALA A 219 8.31 -1.84 -2.74
CA ALA A 219 8.11 -1.49 -4.15
C ALA A 219 6.87 -2.16 -4.78
N ASP A 220 6.36 -3.26 -4.20
CA ASP A 220 5.11 -3.88 -4.66
C ASP A 220 3.87 -2.98 -4.47
N CYS A 221 3.88 -2.01 -3.56
CA CYS A 221 2.78 -1.06 -3.37
C CYS A 221 2.42 -0.30 -4.65
N GLU A 222 3.41 0.09 -5.46
CA GLU A 222 3.14 0.75 -6.74
C GLU A 222 2.36 -0.15 -7.69
N ASN A 223 2.63 -1.46 -7.66
CA ASN A 223 1.88 -2.44 -8.45
C ASN A 223 0.46 -2.63 -7.90
N ARG A 224 0.27 -2.60 -6.58
CA ARG A 224 -1.07 -2.64 -5.96
C ARG A 224 -1.92 -1.45 -6.38
N ILE A 225 -1.35 -0.24 -6.35
CA ILE A 225 -2.04 0.98 -6.81
C ILE A 225 -2.38 0.89 -8.30
N LYS A 226 -1.47 0.35 -9.13
CA LYS A 226 -1.76 0.10 -10.55
C LYS A 226 -2.93 -0.86 -10.71
N GLU A 227 -2.95 -1.98 -9.97
CA GLU A 227 -4.07 -2.94 -10.00
C GLU A 227 -5.39 -2.27 -9.58
N LEU A 228 -5.40 -1.51 -8.49
CA LEU A 228 -6.60 -0.77 -8.05
C LEU A 228 -7.14 0.16 -9.14
N LYS A 229 -6.27 0.85 -9.88
CA LYS A 229 -6.68 1.75 -10.97
C LYS A 229 -7.14 0.98 -12.21
N TYR A 230 -6.29 0.07 -12.71
CA TYR A 230 -6.55 -0.62 -13.98
C TYR A 230 -7.64 -1.69 -13.88
N ASP A 231 -7.61 -2.53 -12.84
CA ASP A 231 -8.52 -3.67 -12.72
C ASP A 231 -9.82 -3.26 -12.01
N PHE A 232 -9.74 -2.44 -10.97
CA PHE A 232 -10.89 -2.07 -10.15
C PHE A 232 -11.47 -0.68 -10.46
N GLY A 233 -10.83 0.07 -11.37
CA GLY A 233 -11.32 1.39 -11.78
C GLY A 233 -11.34 2.41 -10.65
N ALA A 234 -10.43 2.30 -9.66
CA ALA A 234 -10.40 3.17 -8.49
C ALA A 234 -10.26 4.67 -8.83
N ASP A 235 -9.77 5.01 -10.03
CA ASP A 235 -9.66 6.36 -10.57
C ASP A 235 -10.73 6.72 -11.61
N ASN A 236 -11.59 5.79 -12.02
CA ASN A 236 -12.55 5.97 -13.13
C ASN A 236 -13.91 6.56 -12.71
N PHE A 237 -14.13 6.83 -11.43
CA PHE A 237 -15.37 7.43 -10.94
C PHE A 237 -15.09 8.67 -10.08
N CYS A 238 -16.05 9.59 -10.07
CA CYS A 238 -16.15 10.70 -9.14
C CYS A 238 -17.62 11.10 -9.09
N LEU A 239 -18.21 11.06 -7.90
CA LEU A 239 -19.56 11.54 -7.68
C LEU A 239 -19.53 13.06 -7.43
N LYS A 240 -20.70 13.71 -7.43
CA LYS A 240 -20.80 15.15 -7.17
C LYS A 240 -20.33 15.48 -5.75
N ASP A 241 -20.86 14.74 -4.78
CA ASP A 241 -20.54 14.90 -3.36
C ASP A 241 -19.24 14.16 -3.00
N PHE A 242 -18.40 14.80 -2.19
CA PHE A 242 -17.11 14.25 -1.79
C PHE A 242 -17.28 12.95 -0.99
N TYR A 243 -18.17 12.94 0.00
CA TYR A 243 -18.39 11.77 0.86
C TYR A 243 -19.01 10.59 0.11
N ALA A 244 -19.77 10.85 -0.95
CA ALA A 244 -20.27 9.78 -1.82
C ALA A 244 -19.12 9.17 -2.65
N THR A 245 -18.20 10.01 -3.14
CA THR A 245 -16.98 9.56 -3.82
C THR A 245 -16.09 8.76 -2.88
N GLU A 246 -15.92 9.21 -1.64
CA GLU A 246 -15.18 8.50 -0.61
C GLU A 246 -15.83 7.14 -0.29
N ALA A 247 -17.15 7.08 -0.11
CA ALA A 247 -17.86 5.83 0.17
C ALA A 247 -17.65 4.82 -0.96
N SER A 248 -17.84 5.25 -2.22
CA SER A 248 -17.57 4.41 -3.40
C SER A 248 -16.12 3.92 -3.43
N PHE A 249 -15.16 4.80 -3.11
CA PHE A 249 -13.74 4.45 -3.07
C PHE A 249 -13.44 3.39 -2.01
N ARG A 250 -13.95 3.56 -0.79
CA ARG A 250 -13.75 2.59 0.30
C ARG A 250 -14.44 1.24 0.01
N PHE A 251 -15.60 1.25 -0.65
CA PHE A 251 -16.22 0.01 -1.15
C PHE A 251 -15.36 -0.73 -2.16
N ILE A 252 -14.69 -0.01 -3.06
CA ILE A 252 -13.76 -0.64 -4.02
C ILE A 252 -12.59 -1.29 -3.29
N MET A 253 -12.08 -0.69 -2.20
CA MET A 253 -11.04 -1.33 -1.37
C MET A 253 -11.53 -2.63 -0.73
N MET A 254 -12.78 -2.67 -0.26
CA MET A 254 -13.39 -3.91 0.25
C MET A 254 -13.52 -4.97 -0.86
N ALA A 255 -13.98 -4.59 -2.05
CA ALA A 255 -14.07 -5.50 -3.19
C ALA A 255 -12.69 -6.03 -3.61
N TYR A 256 -11.67 -5.16 -3.59
CA TYR A 256 -10.28 -5.53 -3.83
C TYR A 256 -9.81 -6.61 -2.84
N ASN A 257 -10.07 -6.40 -1.55
CA ASN A 257 -9.70 -7.34 -0.50
C ASN A 257 -10.40 -8.70 -0.65
N ILE A 258 -11.69 -8.72 -1.01
CA ILE A 258 -12.42 -9.97 -1.26
C ILE A 258 -11.79 -10.73 -2.43
N ILE A 259 -11.43 -10.03 -3.52
CA ILE A 259 -10.77 -10.66 -4.66
C ILE A 259 -9.35 -11.12 -4.30
N ALA A 260 -8.61 -10.37 -3.48
CA ALA A 260 -7.30 -10.79 -2.99
C ALA A 260 -7.39 -12.07 -2.16
N LEU A 261 -8.41 -12.19 -1.30
CA LEU A 261 -8.68 -13.41 -0.54
C LEU A 261 -9.07 -14.56 -1.47
N PHE A 262 -9.96 -14.33 -2.43
CA PHE A 262 -10.37 -15.34 -3.41
C PHE A 262 -9.17 -15.86 -4.23
N LYS A 263 -8.28 -14.97 -4.65
CA LYS A 263 -7.03 -15.31 -5.36
C LYS A 263 -6.11 -16.19 -4.52
N HIS A 264 -6.01 -15.92 -3.22
CA HIS A 264 -5.18 -16.68 -2.29
C HIS A 264 -5.81 -18.03 -1.96
N GLU A 265 -7.00 -17.99 -1.37
CA GLU A 265 -7.64 -19.13 -0.71
C GLU A 265 -8.28 -20.11 -1.69
N VAL A 266 -8.91 -19.60 -2.75
CA VAL A 266 -9.72 -20.43 -3.66
C VAL A 266 -8.95 -20.78 -4.94
N LEU A 267 -8.21 -19.83 -5.49
CA LEU A 267 -7.52 -20.01 -6.77
C LEU A 267 -6.05 -20.41 -6.64
N ASN A 268 -5.39 -19.99 -5.57
CA ASN A 268 -3.94 -20.01 -5.43
C ASN A 268 -3.22 -19.45 -6.68
N SER A 269 -3.60 -18.24 -7.11
CA SER A 269 -3.17 -17.67 -8.39
C SER A 269 -3.03 -16.14 -8.36
N ASN A 270 -2.11 -15.62 -9.17
CA ASN A 270 -1.90 -14.18 -9.38
C ASN A 270 -2.63 -13.62 -10.62
N MET A 271 -3.67 -14.30 -11.10
CA MET A 271 -4.46 -13.86 -12.27
C MET A 271 -5.01 -12.44 -12.10
N MET A 272 -5.06 -11.68 -13.21
CA MET A 272 -5.68 -10.35 -13.24
C MET A 272 -7.20 -10.46 -13.12
N LEU A 273 -7.86 -9.39 -12.63
CA LEU A 273 -9.32 -9.40 -12.45
C LEU A 273 -10.05 -9.61 -13.79
N SER A 274 -9.53 -9.06 -14.89
CA SER A 274 -10.08 -9.26 -16.23
C SER A 274 -10.11 -10.73 -16.63
N THR A 275 -9.06 -11.49 -16.30
CA THR A 275 -9.00 -12.93 -16.51
C THR A 275 -9.99 -13.66 -15.62
N LEU A 276 -10.06 -13.31 -14.33
CA LEU A 276 -11.04 -13.88 -13.40
C LEU A 276 -12.48 -13.62 -13.84
N ARG A 277 -12.77 -12.43 -14.34
CA ARG A 277 -14.10 -12.11 -14.89
C ARG A 277 -14.46 -13.05 -16.03
N SER A 278 -13.58 -13.23 -17.01
CA SER A 278 -13.85 -14.11 -18.16
C SER A 278 -13.88 -15.60 -17.79
N TYR A 279 -13.04 -16.03 -16.85
CA TYR A 279 -12.88 -17.45 -16.48
C TYR A 279 -13.74 -17.90 -15.30
N CYS A 280 -14.16 -17.02 -14.40
CA CYS A 280 -14.90 -17.39 -13.18
C CYS A 280 -16.32 -16.81 -13.18
N PHE A 281 -16.48 -15.53 -13.57
CA PHE A 281 -17.68 -14.77 -13.21
C PHE A 281 -18.66 -14.54 -14.37
N ALA A 282 -18.16 -14.39 -15.59
CA ALA A 282 -18.98 -14.13 -16.79
C ALA A 282 -19.59 -15.43 -17.32
N LEU A 283 -20.38 -16.10 -16.49
CA LEU A 283 -21.05 -17.35 -16.79
C LEU A 283 -22.57 -17.17 -16.65
N GLY A 284 -23.32 -17.56 -17.69
CA GLY A 284 -24.77 -17.60 -17.61
C GLY A 284 -25.20 -18.54 -16.49
N SER A 285 -25.93 -18.04 -15.51
CA SER A 285 -26.38 -18.83 -14.37
C SER A 285 -27.75 -18.38 -13.88
N TRP A 286 -28.46 -19.29 -13.23
CA TRP A 286 -29.73 -19.01 -12.58
C TRP A 286 -29.91 -19.92 -11.37
N ILE A 287 -30.69 -19.45 -10.40
CA ILE A 287 -31.00 -20.22 -9.18
C ILE A 287 -32.38 -20.86 -9.38
N THR A 288 -32.47 -22.15 -9.11
CA THR A 288 -33.75 -22.87 -9.04
C THR A 288 -33.97 -23.38 -7.63
N GLU A 289 -35.20 -23.37 -7.16
CA GLU A 289 -35.59 -23.94 -5.87
C GLU A 289 -36.59 -25.07 -6.12
N HIS A 290 -36.25 -26.26 -5.64
CA HIS A 290 -37.12 -27.43 -5.73
C HIS A 290 -36.98 -28.25 -4.45
N ALA A 291 -38.11 -28.61 -3.82
CA ALA A 291 -38.14 -29.35 -2.56
C ALA A 291 -37.25 -28.74 -1.45
N ASN A 292 -37.31 -27.42 -1.26
CA ASN A 292 -36.48 -26.64 -0.32
C ASN A 292 -34.96 -26.73 -0.54
N ILE A 293 -34.52 -27.20 -1.71
CA ILE A 293 -33.11 -27.20 -2.10
C ILE A 293 -32.90 -26.09 -3.14
N LYS A 294 -32.07 -25.10 -2.78
CA LYS A 294 -31.60 -24.06 -3.70
C LYS A 294 -30.39 -24.56 -4.48
N THR A 295 -30.54 -24.59 -5.81
CA THR A 295 -29.50 -25.05 -6.74
C THR A 295 -29.10 -23.93 -7.67
N LEU A 296 -27.81 -23.56 -7.66
CA LEU A 296 -27.22 -22.66 -8.65
C LEU A 296 -26.87 -23.46 -9.91
N LYS A 297 -27.58 -23.19 -11.02
CA LYS A 297 -27.29 -23.77 -12.33
C LYS A 297 -26.36 -22.85 -13.10
N ILE A 298 -25.23 -23.38 -13.58
CA ILE A 298 -24.21 -22.61 -14.30
C ILE A 298 -24.00 -23.22 -15.68
N SER A 299 -24.10 -22.40 -16.72
CA SER A 299 -23.83 -22.78 -18.11
C SER A 299 -22.32 -22.81 -18.37
N LEU A 300 -21.72 -24.00 -18.23
CA LEU A 300 -20.28 -24.23 -18.39
C LEU A 300 -19.99 -25.32 -19.44
N PRO A 301 -19.01 -25.11 -20.33
CA PRO A 301 -18.49 -26.18 -21.20
C PRO A 301 -17.98 -27.35 -20.36
N GLN A 302 -18.21 -28.58 -20.83
CA GLN A 302 -17.84 -29.80 -20.08
C GLN A 302 -16.37 -29.83 -19.65
N LYS A 303 -15.45 -29.37 -20.51
CA LYS A 303 -14.00 -29.27 -20.22
C LYS A 303 -13.65 -28.37 -19.04
N ARG A 304 -14.52 -27.44 -18.64
CA ARG A 304 -14.29 -26.47 -17.55
C ARG A 304 -14.95 -26.88 -16.23
N ARG A 305 -15.78 -27.93 -16.21
CA ARG A 305 -16.50 -28.36 -15.01
C ARG A 305 -15.55 -28.76 -13.89
N ALA A 306 -14.60 -29.66 -14.17
CA ALA A 306 -13.64 -30.11 -13.17
C ALA A 306 -12.87 -28.96 -12.50
N TRP A 307 -12.49 -27.95 -13.28
CA TRP A 307 -11.82 -26.76 -12.74
C TRP A 307 -12.77 -25.93 -11.85
N MET A 308 -14.02 -25.70 -12.28
CA MET A 308 -15.00 -24.96 -11.47
C MET A 308 -15.39 -25.71 -10.19
N ASP A 309 -15.58 -27.03 -10.28
CA ASP A 309 -15.87 -27.89 -9.14
C ASP A 309 -14.73 -27.81 -8.11
N GLY A 310 -13.47 -27.77 -8.58
CA GLY A 310 -12.30 -27.52 -7.74
C GLY A 310 -12.37 -26.20 -6.98
N LEU A 311 -12.86 -25.10 -7.59
CA LEU A 311 -13.03 -23.83 -6.89
C LEU A 311 -14.06 -23.94 -5.75
N PHE A 312 -15.21 -24.57 -6.02
CA PHE A 312 -16.23 -24.77 -4.99
C PHE A 312 -15.75 -25.70 -3.88
N GLU A 313 -14.96 -26.71 -4.21
CA GLU A 313 -14.38 -27.61 -3.22
C GLU A 313 -13.37 -26.88 -2.33
N ASN A 314 -12.50 -26.05 -2.92
CA ASN A 314 -11.59 -25.20 -2.14
C ASN A 314 -12.36 -24.29 -1.18
N VAL A 315 -13.45 -23.64 -1.64
CA VAL A 315 -14.32 -22.82 -0.76
C VAL A 315 -14.93 -23.62 0.39
N LYS A 316 -15.32 -24.88 0.17
CA LYS A 316 -15.86 -25.74 1.24
C LYS A 316 -14.79 -26.18 2.24
N GLN A 317 -13.56 -26.33 1.78
CA GLN A 317 -12.42 -26.73 2.59
C GLN A 317 -11.82 -25.56 3.37
N SER A 318 -12.05 -24.33 2.93
CA SER A 318 -11.63 -23.12 3.62
C SER A 318 -12.17 -23.04 5.04
N GLN A 319 -11.31 -22.67 5.98
CA GLN A 319 -11.66 -22.51 7.40
C GLN A 319 -11.20 -21.16 7.91
N LEU A 320 -12.00 -20.59 8.82
CA LEU A 320 -11.64 -19.38 9.54
C LEU A 320 -10.78 -19.72 10.77
N PRO A 321 -9.76 -18.90 11.11
CA PRO A 321 -9.24 -17.80 10.29
C PRO A 321 -8.47 -18.31 9.07
N PHE A 322 -8.55 -17.58 7.95
CA PHE A 322 -7.80 -17.86 6.73
C PHE A 322 -6.31 -17.68 7.00
N LYS A 323 -5.53 -18.74 6.82
CA LYS A 323 -4.09 -18.73 7.10
C LYS A 323 -3.31 -18.27 5.88
N TYR A 324 -2.56 -17.19 6.04
CA TYR A 324 -1.56 -16.74 5.08
C TYR A 324 -0.19 -17.25 5.55
N THR A 325 0.14 -18.49 5.17
CA THR A 325 1.47 -19.09 5.39
C THR A 325 2.47 -18.71 4.32
#